data_AF-A0A8C4VIX0-F1
#
_entry.id   AF-A0A8C4VIX0-F1
#
_cell.length_a   1.000
_cell.length_b   1.000
_cell.length_c   1.000
_cell.angle_alpha   90.00
_cell.angle_beta   90.00
_cell.angle_gamma   90.00
#
_symmetry.space_group_name_H-M   'P 1'
#
loop_
_entity.id
_entity.type
_entity.pdbx_description
1 polymer ?
#
loop_
_entity_poly.entity_id
_entity_poly.type
_entity_poly.pdbx_seq_one_letter_code
_entity_poly.pdbx_strand_id
1 'polypeptide(L)'
;MGTVCFSWHLCLFFALLFTGRFAGGNGVPDADECTEGTDDCHIDAICQNTPKSYKCICKPGYKGEGKQCEDIDECENDFYNGGCVHECINIPGNYRCTCYDGFMLAHDGHNCLDVDECLDNNGGCQQICVNTMGSYECQCKEGFFLSDNQHTCIHRSNEGMNCMNKDHGCAHICRETPKGGVACECRPGFELAKNQKDCKLTCNYGNGGCQHTCDDTDTGPVCGCHQKYALHSDGRTCIETCAVNNGGCDRTCKDTATGVRCSCPVGFTLQPDGKTCKDIDECLVNNGGCDHFCRNTVGSFECSCQKGYKLLTDERTCQGNILLLCFYKVNFNLNESICF
;
A
#
# COMPACT_ATOMS: atom_id res chain seq x y z
N MET A 1 12.78 87.79 -33.26
CA MET A 1 13.01 89.14 -32.70
C MET A 1 14.30 89.08 -31.89
N GLY A 2 15.42 89.74 -32.17
CA GLY A 2 15.91 90.58 -33.25
C GLY A 2 17.45 90.63 -33.06
N THR A 3 18.21 90.75 -34.17
CA THR A 3 19.08 91.94 -34.46
C THR A 3 20.40 91.96 -33.66
N VAL A 4 21.63 92.11 -34.18
CA VAL A 4 22.15 92.70 -35.44
C VAL A 4 23.57 92.15 -35.74
N CYS A 5 23.90 92.14 -37.03
CA CYS A 5 25.16 91.91 -37.75
C CYS A 5 26.27 92.97 -37.49
N PHE A 6 27.53 92.71 -37.88
CA PHE A 6 28.50 93.57 -38.62
C PHE A 6 29.89 92.89 -38.60
N SER A 7 30.33 92.17 -39.64
CA SER A 7 30.88 92.58 -40.95
C SER A 7 32.42 92.78 -40.97
N TRP A 8 33.08 91.87 -41.69
CA TRP A 8 34.17 92.01 -42.68
C TRP A 8 35.07 93.26 -42.67
N HIS A 9 36.40 93.06 -42.55
CA HIS A 9 37.46 93.49 -43.49
C HIS A 9 38.87 93.30 -42.90
N LEU A 10 39.63 92.31 -43.41
CA LEU A 10 41.10 92.37 -43.58
C LEU A 10 41.56 91.12 -44.37
N CYS A 11 41.07 91.02 -45.61
CA CYS A 11 41.83 90.37 -46.67
C CYS A 11 42.79 91.41 -47.23
N LEU A 12 44.07 91.05 -47.35
CA LEU A 12 45.06 91.46 -48.36
C LEU A 12 46.44 91.48 -47.71
N PHE A 13 47.22 90.41 -47.84
CA PHE A 13 48.63 90.53 -48.21
C PHE A 13 49.16 89.17 -48.71
N PHE A 14 49.68 89.21 -49.94
CA PHE A 14 50.49 88.20 -50.63
C PHE A 14 49.78 86.97 -51.23
N ALA A 15 49.14 87.21 -52.38
CA ALA A 15 49.28 86.31 -53.51
C ALA A 15 50.70 86.47 -54.11
N LEU A 16 51.44 85.37 -54.22
CA LEU A 16 52.05 84.87 -55.47
C LEU A 16 53.20 83.89 -55.20
N LEU A 17 53.19 82.81 -55.99
CA LEU A 17 54.31 81.92 -56.33
C LEU A 17 54.67 80.85 -55.30
N PHE A 18 54.01 79.70 -55.41
CA PHE A 18 54.70 78.45 -55.75
C PHE A 18 53.74 77.57 -56.52
N THR A 19 53.91 77.55 -57.85
CA THR A 19 53.48 76.44 -58.72
C THR A 19 54.30 75.22 -58.34
N GLY A 20 53.89 74.53 -57.28
CA GLY A 20 54.39 73.23 -56.86
C GLY A 20 53.36 72.17 -57.22
N ARG A 21 53.57 71.51 -58.37
CA ARG A 21 52.81 70.34 -58.78
C ARG A 21 53.19 69.18 -57.86
N PHE A 22 52.54 69.06 -56.71
CA PHE A 22 52.52 67.81 -55.95
C PHE A 22 51.52 66.88 -56.63
N ALA A 23 52.03 66.02 -57.51
CA ALA A 23 51.39 64.74 -57.77
C ALA A 23 51.71 63.81 -56.59
N GLY A 24 50.70 63.13 -56.04
CA GLY A 24 50.84 62.08 -55.03
C GLY A 24 50.41 62.52 -53.63
N GLY A 25 49.22 62.18 -53.13
CA GLY A 25 48.23 61.29 -53.69
C GLY A 25 46.81 61.72 -53.31
N ASN A 26 45.86 61.31 -54.14
CA ASN A 26 44.49 61.15 -53.71
C ASN A 26 44.51 60.22 -52.50
N GLY A 27 44.49 60.78 -51.29
CA GLY A 27 44.04 60.03 -50.14
C GLY A 27 42.59 59.71 -50.40
N VAL A 28 42.32 58.48 -50.84
CA VAL A 28 40.96 57.94 -50.82
C VAL A 28 40.45 58.18 -49.40
N PRO A 29 39.26 58.77 -49.21
CA PRO A 29 38.69 58.86 -47.87
C PRO A 29 38.67 57.45 -47.28
N ASP A 30 39.13 57.35 -46.03
CA ASP A 30 39.17 56.09 -45.30
C ASP A 30 37.78 55.44 -45.37
N ALA A 31 37.72 54.19 -45.82
CA ALA A 31 36.48 53.44 -45.83
C ALA A 31 36.16 53.13 -44.37
N ASP A 32 34.95 53.48 -43.93
CA ASP A 32 34.51 53.15 -42.57
C ASP A 32 33.72 51.84 -42.64
N GLU A 33 34.42 50.72 -42.52
CA GLU A 33 33.80 49.40 -42.66
C GLU A 33 32.74 49.14 -41.58
N CYS A 34 32.84 49.82 -40.43
CA CYS A 34 31.86 49.72 -39.34
C CYS A 34 30.55 50.44 -39.67
N THR A 35 30.62 51.62 -40.31
CA THR A 35 29.42 52.37 -40.73
C THR A 35 28.81 51.77 -42.00
N GLU A 36 29.65 51.22 -42.89
CA GLU A 36 29.22 50.57 -44.13
C GLU A 36 28.72 49.12 -43.91
N GLY A 37 28.95 48.54 -42.72
CA GLY A 37 28.53 47.19 -42.36
C GLY A 37 29.27 46.10 -43.14
N THR A 38 30.50 46.38 -43.55
CA THR A 38 31.37 45.47 -44.30
C THR A 38 32.44 44.81 -43.42
N ASP A 39 32.41 45.06 -42.11
CA ASP A 39 33.28 44.42 -41.14
C ASP A 39 32.95 42.93 -40.92
N ASP A 40 33.90 42.18 -40.39
CA ASP A 40 33.74 40.77 -40.02
C ASP A 40 33.85 40.54 -38.50
N CYS A 41 33.49 41.54 -37.70
CA CYS A 41 33.54 41.43 -36.25
C CYS A 41 32.49 40.44 -35.72
N HIS A 42 32.80 39.83 -34.57
CA HIS A 42 31.82 39.01 -33.86
C HIS A 42 30.59 39.85 -33.48
N ILE A 43 29.40 39.24 -33.40
CA ILE A 43 28.18 39.95 -32.98
C ILE A 43 28.30 40.57 -31.58
N ASP A 44 29.14 39.98 -30.74
CA ASP A 44 29.49 40.45 -29.39
C ASP A 44 30.81 41.24 -29.33
N ALA A 45 31.23 41.82 -30.46
CA ALA A 45 32.33 42.76 -30.52
C ALA A 45 31.85 44.16 -30.93
N ILE A 46 32.67 45.15 -30.59
CA ILE A 46 32.57 46.54 -31.02
C ILE A 46 33.54 46.71 -32.18
N CYS A 47 33.03 47.11 -33.34
CA CYS A 47 33.84 47.54 -34.48
C CYS A 47 34.33 48.97 -34.24
N GLN A 48 35.65 49.16 -34.28
CA GLN A 48 36.29 50.46 -34.19
C GLN A 48 37.04 50.74 -35.49
N ASN A 49 36.57 51.71 -36.27
CA ASN A 49 37.28 52.12 -37.47
C ASN A 49 38.64 52.75 -37.12
N THR A 50 39.66 52.44 -37.90
CA THR A 50 41.03 52.96 -37.76
C THR A 50 41.56 53.41 -39.12
N PRO A 51 42.57 54.28 -39.19
CA PRO A 51 43.09 54.70 -40.49
C PRO A 51 43.59 53.49 -41.30
N LYS A 52 42.95 53.23 -42.45
CA LYS A 52 43.18 52.16 -43.43
C LYS A 52 42.64 50.76 -43.06
N SER A 53 41.87 50.59 -41.98
CA SER A 53 41.30 49.29 -41.54
C SER A 53 40.35 49.47 -40.37
N TYR A 54 39.67 48.42 -39.91
CA TYR A 54 38.95 48.41 -38.63
C TYR A 54 39.61 47.44 -37.62
N LYS A 55 39.24 47.59 -36.34
CA LYS A 55 39.57 46.66 -35.26
C LYS A 55 38.30 46.18 -34.57
N CYS A 56 38.21 44.88 -34.33
CA CYS A 56 37.17 44.28 -33.51
C CYS A 56 37.65 44.14 -32.07
N ILE A 57 36.83 44.55 -31.10
CA ILE A 57 37.13 44.44 -29.67
C ILE A 57 35.91 43.79 -29.00
N CYS A 58 36.08 42.69 -28.28
CA CYS A 58 34.95 42.07 -27.57
C CYS A 58 34.27 43.08 -26.65
N LYS A 59 32.93 43.03 -26.61
CA LYS A 59 32.13 43.85 -25.70
C LYS A 59 32.51 43.53 -24.24
N PRO A 60 32.29 44.45 -23.28
CA PRO A 60 32.45 44.15 -21.86
C PRO A 60 31.69 42.88 -21.47
N GLY A 61 32.30 42.05 -20.61
CA GLY A 61 31.77 40.72 -20.24
C GLY A 61 32.16 39.57 -21.18
N TYR A 62 32.86 39.86 -22.29
CA TYR A 62 33.34 38.84 -23.23
C TYR A 62 34.85 38.84 -23.35
N LYS A 63 35.43 37.65 -23.55
CA LYS A 63 36.86 37.41 -23.80
C LYS A 63 37.08 36.90 -25.22
N GLY A 64 38.23 37.23 -25.81
CA GLY A 64 38.60 36.75 -27.15
C GLY A 64 39.31 37.81 -28.01
N GLU A 65 39.39 37.54 -29.31
CA GLU A 65 40.14 38.35 -30.27
C GLU A 65 39.27 39.36 -31.06
N GLY A 66 37.99 39.51 -30.70
CA GLY A 66 37.06 40.44 -31.35
C GLY A 66 36.36 39.89 -32.59
N LYS A 67 36.97 38.95 -33.31
CA LYS A 67 36.28 38.16 -34.35
C LYS A 67 35.62 36.90 -33.81
N GLN A 68 36.08 36.45 -32.66
CA GLN A 68 35.47 35.42 -31.83
C GLN A 68 35.46 35.96 -30.40
N CYS A 69 34.28 36.05 -29.81
CA CYS A 69 34.10 36.50 -28.44
C CYS A 69 33.25 35.47 -27.71
N GLU A 70 33.79 34.98 -26.60
CA GLU A 70 33.11 34.06 -25.69
C GLU A 70 32.75 34.81 -24.43
N ASP A 71 31.59 34.48 -23.88
CA ASP A 71 31.14 35.00 -22.61
C ASP A 71 32.13 34.64 -21.48
N ILE A 72 32.35 35.58 -20.57
CA ILE A 72 33.15 35.34 -19.37
C ILE A 72 32.19 34.81 -18.31
N ASP A 73 32.35 33.55 -17.91
CA ASP A 73 31.55 33.03 -16.80
C ASP A 73 32.09 33.57 -15.47
N GLU A 74 31.43 34.59 -14.90
CA GLU A 74 31.83 35.16 -13.62
C GLU A 74 31.54 34.24 -12.43
N CYS A 75 30.68 33.22 -12.60
CA CYS A 75 30.33 32.26 -11.54
C CYS A 75 31.41 31.18 -11.37
N GLU A 76 32.15 30.87 -12.43
CA GLU A 76 33.24 29.88 -12.45
C GLU A 76 34.61 30.45 -12.01
N ASN A 77 34.72 31.77 -11.71
CA ASN A 77 36.00 32.46 -11.46
C ASN A 77 36.42 32.61 -9.95
N ASP A 78 37.70 32.94 -9.75
CA ASP A 78 38.59 32.90 -8.54
C ASP A 78 38.11 33.43 -7.16
N PHE A 79 36.93 34.03 -7.02
CA PHE A 79 36.46 34.63 -5.74
C PHE A 79 35.39 33.83 -4.99
N TYR A 80 35.23 32.52 -5.26
CA TYR A 80 34.11 31.67 -4.82
C TYR A 80 32.76 32.20 -5.36
N ASN A 81 32.20 31.54 -6.38
CA ASN A 81 30.82 31.77 -6.84
C ASN A 81 30.52 33.23 -7.26
N GLY A 82 31.43 33.88 -7.98
CA GLY A 82 31.27 35.27 -8.43
C GLY A 82 31.12 36.32 -7.31
N GLY A 83 31.45 35.96 -6.07
CA GLY A 83 31.22 36.79 -4.88
C GLY A 83 29.77 36.76 -4.36
N CYS A 84 28.90 35.91 -4.91
CA CYS A 84 27.53 35.73 -4.45
C CYS A 84 27.48 34.83 -3.19
N VAL A 85 26.70 35.24 -2.18
CA VAL A 85 26.52 34.44 -0.94
C VAL A 85 25.72 33.16 -1.19
N HIS A 86 24.67 33.24 -2.01
CA HIS A 86 23.84 32.09 -2.39
C HIS A 86 24.17 31.64 -3.81
N GLU A 87 23.33 31.96 -4.80
CA GLU A 87 23.47 31.44 -6.16
C GLU A 87 23.98 32.53 -7.10
N CYS A 88 24.93 32.16 -7.97
CA CYS A 88 25.40 32.99 -9.07
C CYS A 88 24.80 32.47 -10.37
N ILE A 89 24.25 33.36 -11.19
CA ILE A 89 23.72 33.05 -12.51
C ILE A 89 24.53 33.82 -13.55
N ASN A 90 25.27 33.08 -14.38
CA ASN A 90 25.97 33.63 -15.53
C ASN A 90 24.98 34.01 -16.64
N ILE A 91 25.11 35.20 -17.22
CA ILE A 91 24.20 35.76 -18.23
C ILE A 91 25.04 36.39 -19.34
N PRO A 92 24.89 36.03 -20.62
CA PRO A 92 25.76 36.54 -21.69
C PRO A 92 26.08 38.05 -21.61
N GLY A 93 27.33 38.38 -21.26
CA GLY A 93 27.87 39.72 -21.06
C GLY A 93 27.86 40.27 -19.63
N ASN A 94 27.37 39.53 -18.62
CA ASN A 94 27.38 39.88 -17.20
C ASN A 94 26.97 38.67 -16.31
N TYR A 95 26.70 38.91 -15.03
CA TYR A 95 26.11 37.93 -14.13
C TYR A 95 25.20 38.62 -13.11
N ARG A 96 24.47 37.81 -12.34
CA ARG A 96 23.74 38.30 -11.16
C ARG A 96 23.71 37.26 -10.06
N CYS A 97 23.63 37.74 -8.83
CA CYS A 97 23.37 36.90 -7.67
C CYS A 97 21.86 36.74 -7.43
N THR A 98 21.45 35.55 -7.00
CA THR A 98 20.10 35.22 -6.56
C THR A 98 20.15 34.64 -5.16
N CYS A 99 19.07 34.85 -4.40
CA CYS A 99 18.91 34.36 -3.05
C CYS A 99 17.90 33.21 -3.03
N TYR A 100 18.13 32.23 -2.15
CA TYR A 100 17.15 31.19 -1.88
C TYR A 100 15.83 31.75 -1.32
N ASP A 101 14.77 30.95 -1.39
CA ASP A 101 13.48 31.28 -0.80
C ASP A 101 13.63 31.67 0.68
N GLY A 102 12.88 32.69 1.12
CA GLY A 102 13.00 33.27 2.45
C GLY A 102 14.09 34.35 2.59
N PHE A 103 14.80 34.68 1.51
CA PHE A 103 15.85 35.71 1.52
C PHE A 103 15.65 36.75 0.42
N MET A 104 16.14 37.97 0.66
CA MET A 104 16.16 39.07 -0.31
C MET A 104 17.58 39.55 -0.59
N LEU A 105 17.85 39.93 -1.84
CA LEU A 105 19.16 40.43 -2.25
C LEU A 105 19.42 41.81 -1.62
N ALA A 106 20.56 41.95 -0.97
CA ALA A 106 21.00 43.19 -0.36
C ALA A 106 21.35 44.25 -1.42
N HIS A 107 21.48 45.51 -0.99
CA HIS A 107 21.82 46.63 -1.86
C HIS A 107 23.19 46.52 -2.56
N ASP A 108 24.09 45.70 -2.03
CA ASP A 108 25.39 45.42 -2.66
C ASP A 108 25.29 44.44 -3.85
N GLY A 109 24.13 43.81 -4.07
CA GLY A 109 23.91 42.87 -5.16
C GLY A 109 24.55 41.49 -4.96
N HIS A 110 25.12 41.20 -3.79
CA HIS A 110 25.87 39.97 -3.52
C HIS A 110 25.42 39.23 -2.24
N ASN A 111 25.05 39.97 -1.20
CA ASN A 111 24.61 39.40 0.06
C ASN A 111 23.10 39.09 0.06
N CYS A 112 22.71 38.06 0.80
CA CYS A 112 21.31 37.68 0.99
C CYS A 112 20.91 37.95 2.44
N LEU A 113 19.85 38.74 2.60
CA LEU A 113 19.28 39.08 3.90
C LEU A 113 18.04 38.25 4.13
N ASP A 114 17.92 37.72 5.34
CA ASP A 114 16.74 37.00 5.79
C ASP A 114 15.50 37.90 5.72
N VAL A 115 14.39 37.35 5.20
CA VAL A 115 13.11 38.05 5.15
C VAL A 115 12.33 37.69 6.40
N ASP A 116 12.14 38.65 7.30
CA ASP A 116 11.35 38.42 8.52
C ASP A 116 9.84 38.41 8.19
N GLU A 117 9.28 37.22 8.00
CA GLU A 117 7.86 37.06 7.69
C GLU A 117 6.95 37.40 8.88
N CYS A 118 7.48 37.45 10.10
CA CYS A 118 6.71 37.82 11.27
C CYS A 118 6.31 39.31 11.27
N LEU A 119 7.02 40.15 10.51
CA LEU A 119 6.67 41.57 10.37
C LEU A 119 5.38 41.80 9.57
N ASP A 120 4.98 40.85 8.73
CA ASP A 120 3.73 40.92 7.97
C ASP A 120 2.67 39.99 8.55
N ASN A 121 1.56 40.56 9.03
CA ASN A 121 0.43 39.83 9.62
C ASN A 121 0.85 38.70 10.61
N ASN A 122 1.93 38.91 11.38
CA ASN A 122 2.49 37.93 12.31
C ASN A 122 2.82 36.57 11.65
N GLY A 123 3.26 36.57 10.38
CA GLY A 123 3.48 35.34 9.60
C GLY A 123 2.20 34.50 9.43
N GLY A 124 1.01 35.06 9.64
CA GLY A 124 -0.24 34.31 9.73
C GLY A 124 -0.35 33.41 10.97
N CYS A 125 0.58 33.49 11.92
CA CYS A 125 0.49 32.80 13.20
C CYS A 125 -0.65 33.37 14.06
N GLN A 126 -1.45 32.51 14.69
CA GLN A 126 -2.52 32.95 15.58
C GLN A 126 -2.00 33.67 16.82
N GLN A 127 -0.82 33.29 17.33
CA GLN A 127 -0.28 33.82 18.57
C GLN A 127 1.12 34.38 18.41
N ILE A 128 2.16 33.54 18.50
CA ILE A 128 3.56 33.98 18.49
C ILE A 128 4.16 33.54 17.16
N CYS A 129 4.78 34.46 16.45
CA CYS A 129 5.65 34.16 15.31
C CYS A 129 7.10 34.31 15.76
N VAL A 130 7.94 33.36 15.38
CA VAL A 130 9.39 33.39 15.63
C VAL A 130 10.08 33.32 14.28
N ASN A 131 10.78 34.39 13.93
CA ASN A 131 11.56 34.44 12.70
C ASN A 131 12.79 33.54 12.84
N THR A 132 13.11 32.80 11.77
CA THR A 132 14.25 31.89 11.68
C THR A 132 15.01 32.16 10.39
N MET A 133 16.22 31.63 10.24
CA MET A 133 16.97 31.87 9.00
C MET A 133 16.29 31.15 7.82
N GLY A 134 15.75 31.92 6.88
CA GLY A 134 15.08 31.49 5.65
C GLY A 134 13.62 31.09 5.80
N SER A 135 13.01 31.30 6.96
CA SER A 135 11.62 30.91 7.26
C SER A 135 11.19 31.49 8.60
N TYR A 136 9.97 31.17 9.04
CA TYR A 136 9.48 31.42 10.38
C TYR A 136 8.76 30.19 10.94
N GLU A 137 8.54 30.17 12.26
CA GLU A 137 7.70 29.18 12.91
C GLU A 137 6.69 29.83 13.86
N CYS A 138 5.50 29.25 13.96
CA CYS A 138 4.50 29.68 14.91
C CYS A 138 4.65 28.94 16.24
N GLN A 139 4.56 29.68 17.33
CA GLN A 139 4.56 29.15 18.70
C GLN A 139 3.30 29.58 19.44
N CYS A 140 2.97 28.81 20.49
CA CYS A 140 1.78 29.04 21.30
C CYS A 140 2.17 29.45 22.72
N LYS A 141 1.33 30.31 23.31
CA LYS A 141 1.42 30.69 24.72
C LYS A 141 1.16 29.48 25.61
N GLU A 142 1.61 29.56 26.85
CA GLU A 142 1.43 28.49 27.85
C GLU A 142 -0.04 28.01 27.92
N GLY A 143 -0.24 26.69 27.94
CA GLY A 143 -1.57 26.06 27.93
C GLY A 143 -2.18 25.83 26.54
N PHE A 144 -1.54 26.31 25.48
CA PHE A 144 -1.95 26.10 24.09
C PHE A 144 -0.93 25.25 23.34
N PHE A 145 -1.42 24.51 22.34
CA PHE A 145 -0.62 23.64 21.48
C PHE A 145 -0.83 24.02 20.02
N LEU A 146 0.22 23.91 19.22
CA LEU A 146 0.15 24.20 17.79
C LEU A 146 -0.65 23.11 17.07
N SER A 147 -1.60 23.52 16.24
CA SER A 147 -2.44 22.67 15.40
C SER A 147 -1.65 22.14 14.20
N ASP A 148 -2.18 21.11 13.53
CA ASP A 148 -1.57 20.49 12.34
C ASP A 148 -1.37 21.47 11.17
N ASN A 149 -2.15 22.55 11.13
CA ASN A 149 -1.97 23.62 10.14
C ASN A 149 -0.76 24.53 10.43
N GLN A 150 -0.02 24.29 11.52
CA GLN A 150 1.19 25.01 11.94
C GLN A 150 0.99 26.52 12.19
N HIS A 151 -0.23 27.04 12.18
CA HIS A 151 -0.53 28.45 12.41
C HIS A 151 -1.48 28.68 13.58
N THR A 152 -2.36 27.73 13.89
CA THR A 152 -3.41 27.86 14.91
C THR A 152 -2.98 27.24 16.24
N CYS A 153 -3.23 27.95 17.33
CA CYS A 153 -3.01 27.51 18.71
C CYS A 153 -4.33 27.08 19.36
N ILE A 154 -4.40 25.81 19.76
CA ILE A 154 -5.57 25.22 20.41
C ILE A 154 -5.32 25.03 21.91
N HIS A 155 -6.30 25.38 22.74
CA HIS A 155 -6.21 25.18 24.19
C HIS A 155 -6.48 23.71 24.51
N ARG A 156 -5.54 23.02 25.16
CA ARG A 156 -5.82 21.73 25.79
C ARG A 156 -6.08 22.01 27.26
N SER A 157 -7.34 22.24 27.62
CA SER A 157 -7.71 22.21 29.03
C SER A 157 -7.39 20.81 29.55
N ASN A 158 -6.57 20.72 30.58
CA ASN A 158 -6.37 19.49 31.36
C ASN A 158 -7.64 19.02 32.10
N GLU A 159 -8.82 19.50 31.71
CA GLU A 159 -10.15 19.08 32.16
C GLU A 159 -11.16 18.88 31.00
N GLY A 160 -10.70 18.77 29.74
CA GLY A 160 -11.56 18.60 28.57
C GLY A 160 -11.25 17.35 27.75
N MET A 161 -12.02 16.29 27.92
CA MET A 161 -12.04 15.15 27.00
C MET A 161 -12.55 15.64 25.63
N ASN A 162 -11.73 15.57 24.57
CA ASN A 162 -12.05 16.00 23.19
C ASN A 162 -11.63 14.96 22.14
N CYS A 163 -12.41 14.69 21.08
CA CYS A 163 -12.20 13.49 20.24
C CYS A 163 -10.82 13.37 19.52
N MET A 164 -9.98 14.40 19.57
CA MET A 164 -8.65 14.47 18.98
C MET A 164 -7.56 13.58 19.62
N ASN A 165 -7.80 12.98 20.81
CA ASN A 165 -6.82 12.08 21.45
C ASN A 165 -7.28 10.61 21.40
N LYS A 166 -6.95 9.92 20.29
CA LYS A 166 -7.33 8.50 20.03
C LYS A 166 -8.82 8.22 20.27
N ASP A 167 -9.70 9.12 19.83
CA ASP A 167 -11.15 9.05 20.03
C ASP A 167 -11.58 8.86 21.50
N HIS A 168 -10.71 9.18 22.48
CA HIS A 168 -10.89 8.91 23.92
C HIS A 168 -11.29 7.47 24.26
N GLY A 169 -10.88 6.53 23.41
CA GLY A 169 -11.21 5.11 23.53
C GLY A 169 -12.63 4.74 23.07
N CYS A 170 -13.32 5.61 22.32
CA CYS A 170 -14.51 5.20 21.58
C CYS A 170 -14.12 4.22 20.47
N ALA A 171 -14.84 3.10 20.35
CA ALA A 171 -14.54 2.09 19.34
C ALA A 171 -14.89 2.52 17.90
N HIS A 172 -15.90 3.39 17.73
CA HIS A 172 -16.38 3.81 16.41
C HIS A 172 -16.39 5.31 16.19
N ILE A 173 -17.38 6.02 16.74
CA ILE A 173 -17.58 7.45 16.50
C ILE A 173 -17.47 8.15 17.85
N CYS A 174 -16.62 9.16 17.94
CA CYS A 174 -16.57 10.07 19.09
C CYS A 174 -17.27 11.38 18.74
N ARG A 175 -18.14 11.85 19.63
CA ARG A 175 -18.82 13.16 19.55
C ARG A 175 -18.48 14.01 20.77
N GLU A 176 -18.26 15.29 20.56
CA GLU A 176 -18.11 16.25 21.65
C GLU A 176 -19.49 16.68 22.16
N THR A 177 -19.64 16.75 23.48
CA THR A 177 -20.91 17.11 24.12
C THR A 177 -21.02 18.62 24.36
N PRO A 178 -22.24 19.21 24.32
CA PRO A 178 -22.43 20.65 24.52
C PRO A 178 -22.01 21.20 25.89
N LYS A 179 -21.83 20.34 26.89
CA LYS A 179 -21.42 20.69 28.27
C LYS A 179 -19.93 20.45 28.54
N GLY A 180 -19.16 20.03 27.53
CA GLY A 180 -17.78 19.56 27.69
C GLY A 180 -17.73 18.08 28.06
N GLY A 181 -16.91 17.31 27.33
CA GLY A 181 -16.79 15.85 27.46
C GLY A 181 -17.05 15.12 26.14
N VAL A 182 -16.77 13.82 26.10
CA VAL A 182 -16.95 12.95 24.93
C VAL A 182 -18.12 11.98 25.13
N ALA A 183 -18.87 11.73 24.05
CA ALA A 183 -19.85 10.67 23.95
C ALA A 183 -19.51 9.76 22.77
N CYS A 184 -19.54 8.45 22.99
CA CYS A 184 -19.29 7.47 21.93
C CYS A 184 -20.61 7.07 21.26
N GLU A 185 -20.60 7.02 19.93
CA GLU A 185 -21.70 6.55 19.11
C GLU A 185 -21.24 5.35 18.27
N CYS A 186 -22.18 4.46 17.96
CA CYS A 186 -21.92 3.29 17.15
C CYS A 186 -22.46 3.48 15.73
N ARG A 187 -21.71 2.97 14.74
CA ARG A 187 -22.17 2.89 13.35
C ARG A 187 -23.41 1.97 13.26
N PRO A 188 -24.26 2.13 12.23
CA PRO A 188 -25.42 1.27 12.03
C PRO A 188 -25.06 -0.22 12.14
N GLY A 189 -25.88 -0.98 12.87
CA GLY A 189 -25.64 -2.40 13.13
C GLY A 189 -24.81 -2.72 14.37
N PHE A 190 -24.45 -1.71 15.14
CA PHE A 190 -23.75 -1.88 16.41
C PHE A 190 -24.45 -1.11 17.51
N GLU A 191 -24.45 -1.68 18.71
CA GLU A 191 -24.99 -1.06 19.91
C GLU A 191 -23.88 -0.71 20.90
N LEU A 192 -24.07 0.41 21.61
CA LEU A 192 -23.09 0.89 22.58
C LEU A 192 -23.09 -0.01 23.81
N ALA A 193 -21.92 -0.55 24.14
CA ALA A 193 -21.73 -1.42 25.28
C ALA A 193 -21.92 -0.69 26.61
N LYS A 194 -22.10 -1.45 27.70
CA LYS A 194 -22.29 -0.93 29.06
C LYS A 194 -21.15 -0.03 29.55
N ASN A 195 -19.94 -0.17 29.01
CA ASN A 195 -18.81 0.72 29.32
C ASN A 195 -18.86 2.08 28.57
N GLN A 196 -19.90 2.32 27.77
CA GLN A 196 -20.17 3.53 26.99
C GLN A 196 -19.07 3.90 25.99
N LYS A 197 -18.20 2.95 25.63
CA LYS A 197 -17.06 3.16 24.74
C LYS A 197 -17.00 2.16 23.61
N ASP A 198 -17.24 0.89 23.91
CA ASP A 198 -17.20 -0.18 22.91
C ASP A 198 -18.51 -0.28 22.15
N CYS A 199 -18.41 -0.68 20.89
CA CYS A 199 -19.56 -0.94 20.03
C CYS A 199 -19.63 -2.43 19.73
N LYS A 200 -20.75 -3.06 20.09
CA LYS A 200 -20.98 -4.49 19.88
C LYS A 200 -21.84 -4.68 18.65
N LEU A 201 -21.40 -5.55 17.72
CA LEU A 201 -22.19 -5.93 16.55
C LEU A 201 -23.49 -6.56 17.02
N THR A 202 -24.58 -6.31 16.31
CA THR A 202 -25.88 -6.92 16.62
C THR A 202 -26.44 -7.71 15.44
N CYS A 203 -27.39 -8.58 15.72
CA CYS A 203 -28.11 -9.36 14.71
C CYS A 203 -28.91 -8.49 13.74
N ASN A 204 -29.24 -7.25 14.13
CA ASN A 204 -30.05 -6.33 13.32
C ASN A 204 -29.39 -5.88 12.00
N TYR A 205 -28.08 -6.06 11.85
CA TYR A 205 -27.36 -5.70 10.63
C TYR A 205 -26.57 -6.86 10.08
N GLY A 206 -26.88 -7.25 8.84
CA GLY A 206 -26.26 -8.40 8.19
C GLY A 206 -26.39 -9.69 9.01
N ASN A 207 -27.47 -9.83 9.80
CA ASN A 207 -27.71 -10.97 10.69
C ASN A 207 -26.54 -11.25 11.67
N GLY A 208 -25.83 -10.20 12.12
CA GLY A 208 -24.64 -10.34 12.98
C GLY A 208 -23.46 -11.06 12.30
N GLY A 209 -23.51 -11.23 10.98
CA GLY A 209 -22.57 -12.05 10.22
C GLY A 209 -22.89 -13.55 10.24
N CYS A 210 -24.05 -13.96 10.74
CA CYS A 210 -24.50 -15.35 10.80
C CYS A 210 -25.16 -15.79 9.49
N GLN A 211 -24.85 -17.00 9.03
CA GLN A 211 -25.44 -17.54 7.80
C GLN A 211 -26.94 -17.86 7.95
N HIS A 212 -27.36 -18.35 9.11
CA HIS A 212 -28.76 -18.74 9.38
C HIS A 212 -29.38 -17.92 10.50
N THR A 213 -29.35 -18.39 11.75
CA THR A 213 -29.97 -17.69 12.87
C THR A 213 -28.91 -16.92 13.66
N CYS A 214 -29.34 -15.86 14.32
CA CYS A 214 -28.49 -14.99 15.13
C CYS A 214 -29.26 -14.60 16.39
N ASP A 215 -28.60 -14.70 17.54
CA ASP A 215 -29.11 -14.23 18.83
C ASP A 215 -28.11 -13.25 19.47
N ASP A 216 -28.60 -12.09 19.89
CA ASP A 216 -27.77 -11.07 20.55
C ASP A 216 -27.48 -11.46 22.02
N THR A 217 -26.19 -11.47 22.39
CA THR A 217 -25.74 -11.76 23.77
C THR A 217 -24.88 -10.63 24.34
N ASP A 218 -24.60 -10.65 25.64
CA ASP A 218 -23.68 -9.69 26.29
C ASP A 218 -22.28 -9.66 25.66
N THR A 219 -21.85 -10.73 24.98
CA THR A 219 -20.54 -10.80 24.29
C THR A 219 -20.61 -10.52 22.80
N GLY A 220 -21.80 -10.23 22.24
CA GLY A 220 -22.02 -10.03 20.80
C GLY A 220 -22.99 -11.06 20.20
N PRO A 221 -23.13 -11.12 18.86
CA PRO A 221 -24.06 -12.01 18.20
C PRO A 221 -23.54 -13.45 18.23
N VAL A 222 -24.40 -14.38 18.62
CA VAL A 222 -24.13 -15.82 18.59
C VAL A 222 -24.94 -16.43 17.46
N CYS A 223 -24.25 -17.14 16.57
CA CYS A 223 -24.87 -17.74 15.41
C CYS A 223 -25.41 -19.13 15.72
N GLY A 224 -26.59 -19.43 15.17
CA GLY A 224 -27.18 -20.76 15.16
C GLY A 224 -27.48 -21.23 13.74
N CYS A 225 -27.75 -22.51 13.60
CA CYS A 225 -28.09 -23.12 12.32
C CYS A 225 -29.48 -23.72 12.36
N HIS A 226 -30.22 -23.56 11.26
CA HIS A 226 -31.44 -24.31 11.04
C HIS A 226 -31.18 -25.83 11.04
N GLN A 227 -32.24 -26.62 11.22
CA GLN A 227 -32.16 -28.08 11.25
C GLN A 227 -31.40 -28.62 10.02
N LYS A 228 -30.59 -29.68 10.21
CA LYS A 228 -29.65 -30.32 9.24
C LYS A 228 -28.30 -29.63 9.01
N TYR A 229 -28.10 -28.45 9.58
CA TYR A 229 -26.84 -27.75 9.47
C TYR A 229 -26.18 -27.66 10.83
N ALA A 230 -24.87 -27.89 10.87
CA ALA A 230 -24.03 -27.67 12.02
C ALA A 230 -23.29 -26.35 11.84
N LEU A 231 -23.06 -25.64 12.96
CA LEU A 231 -22.23 -24.45 12.95
C LEU A 231 -20.80 -24.85 12.64
N HIS A 232 -20.23 -24.24 11.62
CA HIS A 232 -18.85 -24.43 11.22
C HIS A 232 -17.89 -23.88 12.30
N SER A 233 -16.62 -24.26 12.22
CA SER A 233 -15.60 -23.85 13.20
C SER A 233 -15.31 -22.35 13.22
N ASP A 234 -15.71 -21.61 12.18
CA ASP A 234 -15.62 -20.15 12.15
C ASP A 234 -16.69 -19.45 13.03
N GLY A 235 -17.65 -20.22 13.57
CA GLY A 235 -18.72 -19.72 14.43
C GLY A 235 -19.78 -18.89 13.71
N ARG A 236 -19.80 -18.87 12.37
CA ARG A 236 -20.70 -18.02 11.56
C ARG A 236 -21.40 -18.76 10.43
N THR A 237 -20.70 -19.68 9.77
CA THR A 237 -21.24 -20.43 8.63
C THR A 237 -21.89 -21.73 9.09
N CYS A 238 -22.85 -22.20 8.30
CA CYS A 238 -23.62 -23.40 8.56
C CYS A 238 -23.35 -24.40 7.44
N ILE A 239 -22.79 -25.55 7.79
CA ILE A 239 -22.47 -26.63 6.86
C ILE A 239 -23.31 -27.86 7.16
N GLU A 240 -23.47 -28.75 6.19
CA GLU A 240 -24.28 -29.97 6.36
C GLU A 240 -23.77 -30.80 7.54
N THR A 241 -24.70 -31.37 8.32
CA THR A 241 -24.36 -32.10 9.53
C THR A 241 -23.45 -33.30 9.30
N CYS A 242 -23.60 -34.02 8.17
CA CYS A 242 -22.68 -35.13 7.85
C CYS A 242 -21.25 -34.68 7.53
N ALA A 243 -21.04 -33.43 7.12
CA ALA A 243 -19.70 -32.91 6.87
C ALA A 243 -18.91 -32.67 8.17
N VAL A 244 -19.58 -32.57 9.32
CA VAL A 244 -18.96 -32.39 10.64
C VAL A 244 -19.01 -33.68 11.43
N ASN A 245 -17.85 -34.27 11.73
CA ASN A 245 -17.74 -35.51 12.52
C ASN A 245 -18.68 -36.63 12.03
N ASN A 246 -18.91 -36.72 10.71
CA ASN A 246 -19.82 -37.69 10.08
C ASN A 246 -21.24 -37.67 10.67
N GLY A 247 -21.75 -36.51 11.12
CA GLY A 247 -23.03 -36.38 11.81
C GLY A 247 -23.09 -37.13 13.16
N GLY A 248 -21.94 -37.58 13.67
CA GLY A 248 -21.81 -38.50 14.79
C GLY A 248 -22.16 -39.96 14.45
N CYS A 249 -22.31 -40.31 13.17
CA CYS A 249 -22.52 -41.69 12.75
C CYS A 249 -21.20 -42.47 12.78
N ASP A 250 -21.25 -43.72 13.22
CA ASP A 250 -20.09 -44.61 13.24
C ASP A 250 -19.61 -44.99 11.82
N ARG A 251 -20.55 -45.18 10.88
CA ARG A 251 -20.25 -45.59 9.49
C ARG A 251 -20.79 -44.61 8.46
N THR A 252 -22.01 -44.82 7.98
CA THR A 252 -22.57 -44.03 6.87
C THR A 252 -23.52 -42.97 7.39
N CYS A 253 -23.27 -41.71 7.06
CA CYS A 253 -24.15 -40.58 7.36
C CYS A 253 -24.89 -40.12 6.11
N LYS A 254 -26.17 -39.77 6.25
CA LYS A 254 -26.94 -39.03 5.23
C LYS A 254 -27.74 -37.91 5.88
N ASP A 255 -27.64 -36.72 5.31
CA ASP A 255 -28.49 -35.60 5.70
C ASP A 255 -29.92 -35.81 5.17
N THR A 256 -30.92 -35.63 6.04
CA THR A 256 -32.34 -35.86 5.73
C THR A 256 -33.19 -34.65 6.13
N ALA A 257 -34.47 -34.64 5.73
CA ALA A 257 -35.40 -33.54 6.03
C ALA A 257 -35.51 -33.18 7.52
N THR A 258 -35.26 -34.14 8.40
CA THR A 258 -35.45 -34.04 9.85
C THR A 258 -34.14 -34.10 10.64
N GLY A 259 -32.98 -34.03 9.97
CA GLY A 259 -31.65 -34.10 10.60
C GLY A 259 -30.78 -35.21 10.01
N VAL A 260 -29.90 -35.78 10.83
CA VAL A 260 -28.96 -36.84 10.42
C VAL A 260 -29.62 -38.22 10.46
N ARG A 261 -29.41 -39.03 9.42
CA ARG A 261 -29.74 -40.46 9.42
C ARG A 261 -28.47 -41.29 9.24
N CYS A 262 -28.13 -42.07 10.26
CA CYS A 262 -27.04 -43.05 10.19
C CYS A 262 -27.53 -44.37 9.59
N SER A 263 -26.63 -45.06 8.89
CA SER A 263 -26.86 -46.42 8.39
C SER A 263 -25.59 -47.26 8.49
N CYS A 264 -25.79 -48.56 8.69
CA CYS A 264 -24.73 -49.52 8.87
C CYS A 264 -24.51 -50.35 7.59
N PRO A 265 -23.27 -50.76 7.29
CA PRO A 265 -22.98 -51.74 6.25
C PRO A 265 -23.68 -53.08 6.51
N VAL A 266 -23.74 -53.94 5.49
CA VAL A 266 -24.20 -55.33 5.62
C VAL A 266 -23.36 -56.04 6.69
N GLY A 267 -24.00 -56.88 7.52
CA GLY A 267 -23.36 -57.55 8.68
C GLY A 267 -23.40 -56.73 9.98
N PHE A 268 -23.96 -55.52 9.96
CA PHE A 268 -24.08 -54.67 11.15
C PHE A 268 -25.51 -54.19 11.37
N THR A 269 -25.90 -54.01 12.63
CA THR A 269 -27.18 -53.43 13.04
C THR A 269 -26.96 -52.08 13.72
N LEU A 270 -27.85 -51.12 13.47
CA LEU A 270 -27.80 -49.81 14.11
C LEU A 270 -28.31 -49.92 15.55
N GLN A 271 -27.53 -49.45 16.50
CA GLN A 271 -27.89 -49.46 17.92
C GLN A 271 -29.01 -48.45 18.24
N PRO A 272 -29.66 -48.57 19.41
CA PRO A 272 -30.76 -47.69 19.83
C PRO A 272 -30.39 -46.20 19.92
N ASP A 273 -29.10 -45.87 20.02
CA ASP A 273 -28.60 -44.50 19.96
C ASP A 273 -28.73 -43.87 18.55
N GLY A 274 -29.10 -44.67 17.55
CA GLY A 274 -29.28 -44.26 16.17
C GLY A 274 -27.98 -43.89 15.47
N LYS A 275 -26.82 -44.22 16.04
CA LYS A 275 -25.50 -43.73 15.59
C LYS A 275 -24.43 -44.81 15.50
N THR A 276 -24.37 -45.73 16.46
CA THR A 276 -23.33 -46.77 16.48
C THR A 276 -23.76 -48.05 15.76
N CYS A 277 -22.83 -48.67 15.05
CA CYS A 277 -23.07 -49.94 14.36
C CYS A 277 -22.51 -51.08 15.20
N LYS A 278 -23.38 -52.04 15.55
CA LYS A 278 -22.99 -53.26 16.24
C LYS A 278 -22.97 -54.42 15.26
N ASP A 279 -21.90 -55.20 15.33
CA ASP A 279 -21.75 -56.45 14.60
C ASP A 279 -22.94 -57.41 14.86
N ILE A 280 -23.47 -58.00 13.80
CA ILE A 280 -24.52 -59.02 13.90
C ILE A 280 -23.82 -60.35 14.07
N ASP A 281 -24.05 -61.05 15.18
CA ASP A 281 -23.54 -62.40 15.34
C ASP A 281 -24.46 -63.40 14.63
N GLU A 282 -24.14 -63.75 13.39
CA GLU A 282 -24.95 -64.68 12.60
C GLU A 282 -24.93 -66.10 13.18
N CYS A 283 -23.93 -66.45 13.99
CA CYS A 283 -23.83 -67.78 14.60
C CYS A 283 -24.90 -68.03 15.66
N LEU A 284 -25.50 -66.98 16.23
CA LEU A 284 -26.58 -67.11 17.22
C LEU A 284 -27.89 -67.64 16.63
N VAL A 285 -28.10 -67.48 15.32
CA VAL A 285 -29.32 -67.94 14.64
C VAL A 285 -28.96 -69.08 13.70
N ASN A 286 -29.49 -70.28 13.98
CA ASN A 286 -29.28 -71.48 13.18
C ASN A 286 -27.79 -71.75 12.83
N ASN A 287 -26.87 -71.45 13.75
CA ASN A 287 -25.42 -71.63 13.56
C ASN A 287 -24.88 -70.91 12.29
N GLY A 288 -25.44 -69.76 11.91
CA GLY A 288 -25.10 -69.08 10.65
C GLY A 288 -25.51 -69.84 9.37
N GLY A 289 -26.17 -70.99 9.51
CA GLY A 289 -26.34 -71.97 8.45
C GLY A 289 -25.08 -72.79 8.15
N CYS A 290 -24.09 -72.79 9.05
CA CYS A 290 -22.93 -73.66 8.97
C CYS A 290 -23.29 -75.10 9.38
N ASP A 291 -22.80 -76.07 8.62
CA ASP A 291 -23.04 -77.50 8.86
C ASP A 291 -22.42 -77.99 10.18
N HIS A 292 -21.18 -77.56 10.47
CA HIS A 292 -20.47 -77.93 11.70
C HIS A 292 -20.24 -76.75 12.64
N PHE A 293 -19.21 -75.94 12.40
CA PHE A 293 -18.83 -74.86 13.30
C PHE A 293 -19.01 -73.51 12.64
N CYS A 294 -19.62 -72.57 13.36
CA CYS A 294 -19.71 -71.17 12.99
C CYS A 294 -18.81 -70.34 13.90
N ARG A 295 -18.07 -69.40 13.31
CA ARG A 295 -17.29 -68.40 14.03
C ARG A 295 -17.72 -67.01 13.57
N ASN A 296 -18.22 -66.22 14.51
CA ASN A 296 -18.56 -64.83 14.24
C ASN A 296 -17.30 -63.99 14.00
N THR A 297 -17.35 -63.10 13.02
CA THR A 297 -16.27 -62.18 12.65
C THR A 297 -16.84 -60.78 12.47
N VAL A 298 -16.01 -59.73 12.49
CA VAL A 298 -16.52 -58.36 12.38
C VAL A 298 -17.07 -58.12 10.96
N GLY A 299 -18.39 -58.00 10.86
CA GLY A 299 -19.18 -57.77 9.64
C GLY A 299 -19.59 -59.03 8.88
N SER A 300 -19.32 -60.23 9.40
CA SER A 300 -19.62 -61.50 8.74
C SER A 300 -19.41 -62.71 9.67
N PHE A 301 -19.51 -63.93 9.15
CA PHE A 301 -19.20 -65.15 9.88
C PHE A 301 -18.48 -66.14 8.97
N GLU A 302 -17.72 -67.07 9.56
CA GLU A 302 -17.00 -68.10 8.84
C GLU A 302 -17.42 -69.49 9.32
N CYS A 303 -17.72 -70.38 8.38
CA CYS A 303 -17.97 -71.78 8.67
C CYS A 303 -16.67 -72.60 8.61
N SER A 304 -16.51 -73.55 9.53
CA SER A 304 -15.40 -74.48 9.52
C SER A 304 -15.84 -75.91 9.84
N CYS A 305 -15.06 -76.88 9.36
CA CYS A 305 -15.40 -78.29 9.44
C CYS A 305 -14.58 -79.02 10.50
N GLN A 306 -15.19 -80.06 11.07
CA GLN A 306 -14.49 -81.06 11.87
C GLN A 306 -13.40 -81.76 11.04
N LYS A 307 -12.37 -82.27 11.73
CA LYS A 307 -11.25 -82.97 11.09
C LYS A 307 -11.75 -84.16 10.26
N GLY A 308 -11.31 -84.25 8.99
CA GLY A 308 -11.73 -85.29 8.05
C GLY A 308 -12.79 -84.84 7.03
N TYR A 309 -13.31 -83.62 7.17
CA TYR A 309 -14.30 -83.01 6.28
C TYR A 309 -13.71 -81.76 5.62
N LYS A 310 -14.14 -81.47 4.38
CA LYS A 310 -13.78 -80.25 3.65
C LYS A 310 -15.01 -79.37 3.44
N LEU A 311 -14.83 -78.06 3.64
CA LEU A 311 -15.87 -77.07 3.35
C LEU A 311 -16.07 -76.99 1.84
N LEU A 312 -17.32 -77.07 1.40
CA LEU A 312 -17.69 -76.96 -0.01
C LEU A 312 -17.68 -75.49 -0.46
N THR A 313 -17.85 -75.28 -1.77
CA THR A 313 -17.86 -73.95 -2.40
C THR A 313 -19.08 -73.10 -2.03
N ASP A 314 -20.07 -73.67 -1.35
CA ASP A 314 -21.19 -72.93 -0.76
C ASP A 314 -20.81 -72.26 0.56
N GLU A 315 -19.58 -72.48 1.03
CA GLU A 315 -18.99 -71.94 2.27
C GLU A 315 -19.77 -72.31 3.54
N ARG A 316 -20.62 -73.35 3.47
CA ARG A 316 -21.50 -73.74 4.58
C ARG A 316 -21.48 -75.23 4.86
N THR A 317 -21.39 -76.05 3.83
CA THR A 317 -21.55 -77.50 3.93
C THR A 317 -20.21 -78.22 4.08
N CYS A 318 -20.13 -79.20 4.97
CA CYS A 318 -18.93 -79.99 5.22
C CYS A 318 -19.06 -81.39 4.62
N GLN A 319 -18.27 -81.70 3.60
CA GLN A 319 -18.27 -83.04 3.00
C GLN A 319 -17.06 -83.87 3.45
N GLY A 320 -17.34 -85.04 4.01
CA GLY A 320 -16.34 -86.03 4.37
C GLY A 320 -15.96 -86.91 3.18
N ASN A 321 -14.74 -87.44 3.18
CA ASN A 321 -14.40 -88.54 2.27
C ASN A 321 -15.05 -89.83 2.79
N ILE A 322 -16.08 -90.33 2.10
CA ILE A 322 -16.70 -91.66 2.31
C ILE A 322 -15.73 -92.74 1.82
N LEU A 323 -14.52 -92.80 2.38
CA LEU A 323 -13.52 -93.80 2.01
C LEU A 323 -12.89 -94.50 3.22
N LEU A 324 -13.46 -94.32 4.42
CA LEU A 324 -13.08 -95.10 5.60
C LEU A 324 -14.21 -95.90 6.26
N LEU A 325 -15.44 -95.85 5.73
CA LEU A 325 -16.58 -96.56 6.30
C LEU A 325 -17.48 -97.11 5.20
N CYS A 326 -17.09 -98.22 4.55
CA CYS A 326 -18.03 -99.20 3.96
C CYS A 326 -17.28 -100.36 3.26
N PHE A 327 -16.73 -101.29 4.03
CA PHE A 327 -16.69 -102.70 3.60
C PHE A 327 -17.37 -103.57 4.66
N TYR A 328 -18.59 -103.22 5.07
CA TYR A 328 -19.50 -104.21 5.65
C TYR A 328 -20.29 -104.85 4.51
N LYS A 329 -19.70 -105.88 3.90
CA LYS A 329 -20.44 -106.79 3.03
C LYS A 329 -21.14 -107.80 3.93
N VAL A 330 -22.45 -107.70 4.00
CA VAL A 330 -23.33 -108.69 4.61
C VAL A 330 -23.11 -110.04 3.93
N ASN A 331 -22.60 -111.06 4.64
CA ASN A 331 -23.37 -112.26 4.98
C ASN A 331 -22.58 -113.40 5.69
N PHE A 332 -23.31 -114.07 6.58
CA PHE A 332 -23.14 -115.41 7.18
C PHE A 332 -22.07 -115.68 8.27
N ASN A 333 -22.63 -115.93 9.47
CA ASN A 333 -22.15 -116.76 10.60
C ASN A 333 -21.00 -116.27 11.51
N LEU A 334 -21.36 -116.23 12.81
CA LEU A 334 -20.57 -116.34 14.04
C LEU A 334 -19.56 -115.23 14.39
N ASN A 335 -19.90 -114.59 15.53
CA ASN A 335 -19.07 -114.08 16.63
C ASN A 335 -17.95 -113.03 16.41
N GLU A 336 -18.09 -112.00 17.24
CA GLU A 336 -17.11 -111.04 17.73
C GLU A 336 -16.52 -110.02 16.74
N SER A 337 -16.57 -108.75 17.14
CA SER A 337 -15.85 -107.65 16.48
C SER A 337 -15.04 -106.94 17.55
N ILE A 338 -13.75 -107.25 17.61
CA ILE A 338 -12.74 -106.44 18.30
C ILE A 338 -12.19 -105.46 17.24
N CYS A 339 -12.31 -104.16 17.51
CA CYS A 339 -11.69 -103.10 16.71
C CYS A 339 -10.33 -102.73 17.33
N PHE A 340 -9.29 -102.58 16.49
CA PHE A 340 -8.12 -101.76 16.81
C PHE A 340 -8.32 -100.35 16.26
#